data_AF-A0A453I1X2-F1
#
_entry.id   AF-A0A453I1X2-F1
#
_cell.length_a   1.000
_cell.length_b   1.000
_cell.length_c   1.000
_cell.angle_alpha   90.00
_cell.angle_beta   90.00
_cell.angle_gamma   90.00
#
_symmetry.space_group_name_H-M   'P 1'
#
loop_
_entity.id
_entity.type
_entity.pdbx_description
1 polymer ?
#
loop_
_entity_poly.entity_id
_entity_poly.type
_entity_poly.pdbx_seq_one_letter_code
_entity_poly.pdbx_strand_id
1 'polypeptide(L)'
;EMGGWSELLNTSTKLLEQAAPTPHFPTLQRNLDQLEVLSTKLKAKTIRAEAPSQSLSATRLLAREGINAEQLTRDLKSFELKTTFEDVFPSEATSIEEYLQQLHEMAIVSSIQGAQKDNLKSFNNYMMQVLEDDWQKEKRDFLQSLSRLSTLPKRNTNLAGGLSRYTLMPSSASSPQASSGLPAAEVMPIPNKTIIDSKSSVYAGVVKDLNDARGRSLPFSPATAFRAAYESLSLDATGLKSVTMQKVWHLIQALVGEGSTHRNVSRKMSLVVGARRHLEWGHEKYIIETINSQPALAALGGSVGNLQKIRAFLRVCFEFDD
;
A
#
# COMPACT_ATOMS: atom_id res chain seq x y z
N GLU A 1 11.89 -15.88 29.32
CA GLU A 1 10.45 -16.07 29.63
C GLU A 1 9.90 -17.20 28.75
N MET A 2 9.82 -18.43 29.27
CA MET A 2 9.34 -19.62 28.52
C MET A 2 7.98 -20.14 29.04
N GLY A 3 7.39 -19.49 30.04
CA GLY A 3 6.15 -19.95 30.70
C GLY A 3 4.86 -19.73 29.91
N GLY A 4 4.81 -18.71 29.04
CA GLY A 4 3.58 -18.34 28.33
C GLY A 4 3.09 -19.39 27.34
N TRP A 5 3.99 -20.10 26.66
CA TRP A 5 3.62 -21.13 25.68
C TRP A 5 3.11 -22.42 26.35
N SER A 6 3.72 -22.82 27.48
CA SER A 6 3.23 -23.94 28.28
C SER A 6 1.89 -23.63 28.95
N GLU A 7 1.70 -22.39 29.39
CA GLU A 7 0.45 -21.94 29.97
C GLU A 7 -0.66 -21.88 28.91
N LEU A 8 -0.36 -21.39 27.71
CA LEU A 8 -1.28 -21.39 26.57
C LEU A 8 -1.66 -22.82 26.15
N LEU A 9 -0.69 -23.74 26.10
CA LEU A 9 -0.96 -25.15 25.82
C LEU A 9 -1.89 -25.75 26.89
N ASN A 10 -1.61 -25.48 28.17
CA ASN A 10 -2.39 -25.99 29.29
C ASN A 10 -3.81 -25.41 29.33
N THR A 11 -3.98 -24.13 28.98
CA THR A 11 -5.31 -23.50 28.84
C THR A 11 -6.08 -24.08 27.66
N SER A 12 -5.42 -24.35 26.53
CA SER A 12 -6.05 -24.98 25.37
C SER A 12 -6.50 -26.41 25.65
N THR A 13 -5.70 -27.20 26.36
CA THR A 13 -6.11 -28.56 26.77
C THR A 13 -7.27 -28.52 27.76
N LYS A 14 -7.24 -27.58 28.72
CA LYS A 14 -8.32 -27.42 29.70
C LYS A 14 -9.64 -26.97 29.07
N LEU A 15 -9.60 -26.11 28.05
CA LEU A 15 -10.77 -25.72 27.28
C LEU A 15 -11.35 -26.89 26.47
N LEU A 16 -10.49 -27.77 25.96
CA LEU A 16 -10.91 -28.96 25.22
C LEU A 16 -11.59 -29.99 26.14
N GLU A 17 -11.12 -30.14 27.38
CA GLU A 17 -11.74 -30.98 28.40
C GLU A 17 -13.05 -30.40 28.95
N GLN A 18 -13.18 -29.06 29.00
CA GLN A 18 -14.39 -28.37 29.44
C GLN A 18 -15.49 -28.33 28.37
N ALA A 19 -15.14 -28.49 27.09
CA ALA A 19 -16.11 -28.65 26.01
C ALA A 19 -16.68 -30.07 26.06
N ALA A 20 -17.87 -30.23 26.67
CA ALA A 20 -18.56 -31.51 26.73
C ALA A 20 -18.67 -32.16 25.34
N PRO A 21 -18.47 -33.48 25.20
CA PRO A 21 -18.58 -34.17 23.93
C PRO A 21 -20.04 -34.15 23.45
N THR A 22 -20.39 -33.15 22.65
CA THR A 22 -21.65 -33.17 21.89
C THR A 22 -21.57 -34.32 20.88
N PRO A 23 -22.58 -35.21 20.81
CA PRO A 23 -22.55 -36.42 19.97
C PRO A 23 -22.50 -36.16 18.45
N HIS A 24 -22.49 -34.90 18.02
CA HIS A 24 -22.56 -34.53 16.60
C HIS A 24 -21.22 -34.11 15.98
N PHE A 25 -20.15 -33.88 16.75
CA PHE A 25 -18.85 -33.48 16.17
C PHE A 25 -17.65 -34.08 16.90
N PRO A 26 -16.75 -34.81 16.21
CA PRO A 26 -15.52 -35.31 16.83
C PRO A 26 -14.54 -34.15 17.09
N THR A 27 -13.92 -34.16 18.28
CA THR A 27 -12.86 -33.20 18.65
C THR A 27 -11.62 -33.45 17.80
N LEU A 28 -11.21 -32.45 17.01
CA LEU A 28 -10.07 -32.55 16.09
C LEU A 28 -8.87 -31.75 16.63
N GLN A 29 -7.90 -32.45 17.19
CA GLN A 29 -6.58 -31.89 17.50
C GLN A 29 -5.72 -31.94 16.23
N ARG A 30 -5.27 -30.78 15.73
CA ARG A 30 -4.40 -30.70 14.55
C ARG A 30 -3.11 -29.95 14.90
N ASN A 31 -1.98 -30.51 14.49
CA ASN A 31 -0.68 -29.84 14.61
C ASN A 31 -0.52 -28.76 13.54
N LEU A 32 0.36 -27.79 13.77
CA LEU A 32 0.59 -26.66 12.85
C LEU A 32 0.96 -27.15 11.43
N ASP A 33 1.85 -28.15 11.34
CA ASP A 33 2.25 -28.76 10.06
C ASP A 33 1.07 -29.43 9.34
N GLN A 34 0.17 -30.07 10.10
CA GLN A 34 -1.04 -30.67 9.52
C GLN A 34 -2.03 -29.62 9.05
N LEU A 35 -2.13 -28.49 9.76
CA LEU A 35 -2.94 -27.35 9.36
C LEU A 35 -2.40 -26.72 8.06
N GLU A 36 -1.08 -26.58 7.93
CA GLU A 36 -0.45 -26.04 6.74
C GLU A 36 -0.70 -26.94 5.52
N VAL A 37 -0.50 -28.26 5.64
CA VAL A 37 -0.79 -29.23 4.57
C VAL A 37 -2.27 -29.23 4.17
N LEU A 38 -3.19 -29.09 5.12
CA LEU A 38 -4.61 -29.00 4.81
C LEU A 38 -4.98 -27.65 4.20
N SER A 39 -4.37 -26.55 4.65
CA SER A 39 -4.60 -25.21 4.08
C SER A 39 -4.11 -25.13 2.63
N THR A 40 -2.96 -25.72 2.32
CA THR A 40 -2.41 -25.79 0.96
C THR A 40 -3.26 -26.69 0.07
N LYS A 41 -3.74 -27.83 0.60
CA LYS A 41 -4.69 -28.70 -0.10
C LYS A 41 -6.04 -28.04 -0.34
N LEU A 42 -6.55 -27.26 0.62
CA LEU A 42 -7.78 -26.47 0.47
C LEU A 42 -7.58 -25.35 -0.55
N LYS A 43 -6.48 -24.61 -0.46
CA LYS A 43 -6.09 -23.57 -1.43
C LYS A 43 -6.02 -24.15 -2.85
N ALA A 44 -5.38 -25.31 -3.02
CA ALA A 44 -5.32 -26.01 -4.31
C ALA A 44 -6.71 -26.48 -4.80
N LYS A 45 -7.61 -26.90 -3.91
CA LYS A 45 -9.00 -27.24 -4.25
C LYS A 45 -9.84 -26.02 -4.61
N THR A 46 -9.65 -24.89 -3.93
CA THR A 46 -10.32 -23.62 -4.23
C THR A 46 -9.91 -23.10 -5.61
N ILE A 47 -8.62 -23.15 -5.95
CA ILE A 47 -8.12 -22.70 -7.25
C ILE A 47 -8.65 -23.58 -8.40
N ARG A 48 -9.00 -24.85 -8.13
CA ARG A 48 -9.50 -25.77 -9.17
C ARG A 48 -11.01 -25.65 -9.44
N ALA A 49 -11.76 -24.91 -8.62
CA ALA A 49 -13.16 -24.58 -8.90
C ALA A 49 -13.30 -23.56 -10.05
N GLU A 50 -12.22 -22.88 -10.43
CA GLU A 50 -12.13 -21.95 -11.57
C GLU A 50 -11.58 -22.62 -12.84
N ALA A 51 -11.82 -23.92 -13.04
CA ALA A 51 -11.50 -24.56 -14.31
C ALA A 51 -12.62 -24.30 -15.34
N PRO A 52 -12.36 -23.56 -16.44
CA PRO A 52 -13.40 -23.17 -17.41
C PRO A 52 -14.02 -24.37 -18.14
N SER A 53 -13.33 -25.51 -18.24
CA SER A 53 -13.79 -26.69 -18.97
C SER A 53 -14.94 -27.44 -18.28
N GLN A 54 -14.92 -27.55 -16.94
CA GLN A 54 -16.04 -28.16 -16.20
C GLN A 54 -17.24 -27.24 -16.13
N SER A 55 -17.00 -25.91 -16.06
CA SER A 55 -18.05 -24.91 -16.20
C SER A 55 -18.76 -25.04 -17.56
N LEU A 56 -18.02 -25.29 -18.65
CA LEU A 56 -18.59 -25.43 -20.00
C LEU A 56 -19.50 -26.67 -20.12
N SER A 57 -19.12 -27.80 -19.52
CA SER A 57 -19.97 -29.00 -19.49
C SER A 57 -21.22 -28.83 -18.64
N ALA A 58 -21.09 -28.16 -17.48
CA ALA A 58 -22.22 -27.85 -16.61
C ALA A 58 -23.17 -26.85 -17.28
N THR A 59 -22.64 -25.78 -17.88
CA THR A 59 -23.39 -24.80 -18.68
C THR A 59 -24.13 -25.47 -19.84
N ARG A 60 -23.53 -26.46 -20.51
CA ARG A 60 -24.18 -27.19 -21.60
C ARG A 60 -25.31 -28.12 -21.12
N LEU A 61 -25.17 -28.72 -19.93
CA LEU A 61 -26.25 -29.52 -19.32
C LEU A 61 -27.40 -28.62 -18.85
N LEU A 62 -27.11 -27.48 -18.24
CA LEU A 62 -28.12 -26.50 -17.83
C LEU A 62 -28.89 -25.96 -19.03
N ALA A 63 -28.19 -25.66 -20.14
CA ALA A 63 -28.83 -25.23 -21.38
C ALA A 63 -29.74 -26.31 -21.99
N ARG A 64 -29.39 -27.60 -21.84
CA ARG A 64 -30.23 -28.72 -22.28
C ARG A 64 -31.54 -28.81 -21.50
N GLU A 65 -31.51 -28.48 -20.21
CA GLU A 65 -32.70 -28.39 -19.35
C GLU A 65 -33.41 -27.03 -19.47
N GLY A 66 -33.05 -26.19 -20.46
CA GLY A 66 -33.67 -24.89 -20.70
C GLY A 66 -33.22 -23.76 -19.77
N ILE A 67 -32.21 -23.99 -18.93
CA ILE A 67 -31.69 -23.01 -17.97
C ILE A 67 -30.49 -22.29 -18.58
N ASN A 68 -30.66 -20.99 -18.80
CA ASN A 68 -29.63 -20.15 -19.39
C ASN A 68 -28.60 -19.73 -18.31
N ALA A 69 -27.55 -20.55 -18.13
CA ALA A 69 -26.57 -20.36 -17.07
C ALA A 69 -25.86 -19.00 -17.12
N GLU A 70 -25.72 -18.40 -18.31
CA GLU A 70 -25.14 -17.06 -18.45
C GLU A 70 -26.09 -15.98 -17.95
N GLN A 71 -27.39 -16.11 -18.23
CA GLN A 71 -28.42 -15.22 -17.68
C GLN A 71 -28.46 -15.35 -16.16
N LEU A 72 -28.49 -16.59 -15.63
CA LEU A 72 -28.46 -16.85 -14.20
C LEU A 72 -27.19 -16.33 -13.52
N THR A 73 -26.03 -16.39 -14.19
CA THR A 73 -24.77 -15.86 -13.65
C THR A 73 -24.76 -14.32 -13.68
N ARG A 74 -25.35 -13.69 -14.71
CA ARG A 74 -25.55 -12.24 -14.73
C ARG A 74 -26.55 -11.82 -13.65
N ASP A 75 -27.64 -12.56 -13.48
CA ASP A 75 -28.65 -12.32 -12.45
C ASP A 75 -28.04 -12.52 -11.05
N LEU A 76 -27.26 -13.58 -10.81
CA LEU A 76 -26.51 -13.79 -9.56
C LEU A 76 -25.44 -12.74 -9.30
N LYS A 77 -24.82 -12.19 -10.35
CA LYS A 77 -23.88 -11.06 -10.21
C LYS A 77 -24.59 -9.74 -9.96
N SER A 78 -25.82 -9.58 -10.47
CA SER A 78 -26.70 -8.44 -10.19
C SER A 78 -27.37 -8.53 -8.83
N PHE A 79 -27.54 -9.75 -8.30
CA PHE A 79 -27.61 -10.03 -6.88
C PHE A 79 -26.21 -9.81 -6.28
N GLU A 80 -25.76 -8.56 -6.30
CA GLU A 80 -24.97 -8.12 -5.18
C GLU A 80 -25.78 -8.53 -3.94
N LEU A 81 -25.20 -9.36 -3.10
CA LEU A 81 -25.49 -9.31 -1.68
C LEU A 81 -25.17 -7.86 -1.29
N LYS A 82 -26.10 -6.94 -1.57
CA LYS A 82 -26.38 -5.87 -0.64
C LYS A 82 -26.42 -6.63 0.66
N THR A 83 -25.35 -6.48 1.43
CA THR A 83 -25.51 -6.45 2.85
C THR A 83 -26.51 -5.32 3.03
N THR A 84 -27.79 -5.66 2.88
CA THR A 84 -28.81 -5.03 3.65
C THR A 84 -28.29 -5.32 5.05
N PHE A 85 -27.46 -4.41 5.55
CA PHE A 85 -27.76 -3.75 6.81
C PHE A 85 -29.20 -3.25 6.67
N GLU A 86 -30.12 -4.20 6.59
CA GLU A 86 -31.40 -4.07 7.19
C GLU A 86 -30.94 -3.86 8.62
N ASP A 87 -30.98 -2.61 9.06
CA ASP A 87 -31.16 -2.39 10.47
C ASP A 87 -32.38 -3.24 10.79
N VAL A 88 -32.13 -4.45 11.28
CA VAL A 88 -33.14 -5.30 11.85
C VAL A 88 -33.49 -4.58 13.15
N PHE A 89 -34.17 -3.44 13.03
CA PHE A 89 -35.00 -2.93 14.07
C PHE A 89 -36.16 -3.91 14.09
N PRO A 90 -36.23 -4.79 15.10
CA PRO A 90 -37.41 -5.61 15.26
C PRO A 90 -38.59 -4.64 15.42
N SER A 91 -39.67 -4.97 14.73
CA SER A 91 -41.00 -4.39 14.89
C SER A 91 -41.27 -3.94 16.33
N GLU A 92 -41.97 -2.81 16.47
CA GLU A 92 -42.45 -2.25 17.74
C GLU A 92 -42.80 -3.35 18.75
N ALA A 93 -41.99 -3.45 19.83
CA ALA A 93 -42.13 -4.50 20.83
C ALA A 93 -43.57 -4.51 21.37
N THR A 94 -44.28 -5.60 21.08
CA THR A 94 -45.67 -5.79 21.50
C THR A 94 -45.81 -6.10 23.00
N SER A 95 -44.69 -6.35 23.69
CA SER A 95 -44.59 -6.67 25.12
C SER A 95 -43.42 -5.96 25.81
N ILE A 96 -43.55 -5.64 27.10
CA ILE A 96 -42.51 -5.01 27.92
C ILE A 96 -41.26 -5.90 28.04
N GLU A 97 -41.44 -7.22 28.09
CA GLU A 97 -40.32 -8.17 28.21
C GLU A 97 -39.48 -8.19 26.93
N GLU A 98 -40.14 -8.20 25.76
CA GLU A 98 -39.48 -8.13 24.45
C GLU A 98 -38.69 -6.81 24.30
N TYR A 99 -39.24 -5.70 24.80
CA TYR A 99 -38.56 -4.40 24.82
C TYR A 99 -37.30 -4.41 25.69
N LEU A 100 -37.35 -5.00 26.89
CA LEU A 100 -36.18 -5.10 27.77
C LEU A 100 -35.10 -6.01 27.19
N GLN A 101 -35.50 -7.12 26.57
CA GLN A 101 -34.56 -8.01 25.87
C GLN A 101 -33.91 -7.31 24.68
N GLN A 102 -34.67 -6.54 23.90
CA GLN A 102 -34.14 -5.75 22.80
C GLN A 102 -33.16 -4.66 23.26
N LEU A 103 -33.47 -3.94 24.35
CA LEU A 103 -32.54 -2.97 24.92
C LEU A 103 -31.22 -3.63 25.36
N HIS A 104 -31.30 -4.82 25.95
CA HIS A 104 -30.13 -5.57 26.35
C HIS A 104 -29.28 -6.01 25.14
N GLU A 105 -29.90 -6.55 24.10
CA GLU A 105 -29.23 -6.93 22.86
C GLU A 105 -28.58 -5.71 22.18
N MET A 106 -29.31 -4.59 22.09
CA MET A 106 -28.78 -3.35 21.52
C MET A 106 -27.61 -2.79 22.35
N ALA A 107 -27.68 -2.86 23.68
CA ALA A 107 -26.58 -2.45 24.55
C ALA A 107 -25.32 -3.30 24.33
N ILE A 108 -25.48 -4.62 24.17
CA ILE A 108 -24.36 -5.53 23.86
C ILE A 108 -23.77 -5.20 22.49
N VAL A 109 -24.59 -5.09 21.45
CA VAL A 109 -24.14 -4.79 20.08
C VAL A 109 -23.43 -3.44 20.03
N SER A 110 -24.00 -2.41 20.66
CA SER A 110 -23.38 -1.09 20.73
C SER A 110 -22.05 -1.12 21.49
N SER A 111 -21.95 -1.92 22.54
CA SER A 111 -20.69 -2.10 23.30
C SER A 111 -19.62 -2.78 22.46
N ILE A 112 -19.99 -3.82 21.69
CA ILE A 112 -19.09 -4.52 20.77
C ILE A 112 -18.61 -3.58 19.66
N GLN A 113 -19.52 -2.84 19.03
CA GLN A 113 -19.18 -1.89 17.97
C GLN A 113 -18.29 -0.76 18.50
N GLY A 114 -18.59 -0.24 19.70
CA GLY A 114 -17.75 0.73 20.40
C GLY A 114 -16.33 0.20 20.62
N ALA A 115 -16.21 -1.00 21.19
CA ALA A 115 -14.92 -1.64 21.42
C ALA A 115 -14.14 -1.91 20.12
N GLN A 116 -14.81 -2.35 19.04
CA GLN A 116 -14.16 -2.54 17.74
C GLN A 116 -13.64 -1.22 17.16
N LYS A 117 -14.43 -0.15 17.25
CA LYS A 117 -14.04 1.19 16.79
C LYS A 117 -12.84 1.72 17.58
N ASP A 118 -12.86 1.55 18.90
CA ASP A 118 -11.76 1.97 19.77
C ASP A 118 -10.49 1.14 19.51
N ASN A 119 -10.62 -0.16 19.27
CA ASN A 119 -9.51 -1.04 18.89
C ASN A 119 -8.89 -0.64 17.55
N LEU A 120 -9.71 -0.28 16.55
CA LEU A 120 -9.19 0.20 15.26
C LEU A 120 -8.42 1.51 15.43
N LYS A 121 -8.94 2.42 16.27
CA LYS A 121 -8.29 3.70 16.56
C LYS A 121 -6.97 3.49 17.31
N SER A 122 -6.96 2.64 18.33
CA SER A 122 -5.75 2.34 19.12
C SER A 122 -4.69 1.64 18.28
N PHE A 123 -5.09 0.68 17.43
CA PHE A 123 -4.19 0.03 16.47
C PHE A 123 -3.57 1.03 15.50
N ASN A 124 -4.38 1.93 14.92
CA ASN A 124 -3.86 2.93 13.98
C ASN A 124 -2.88 3.90 14.67
N ASN A 125 -3.21 4.35 15.89
CA ASN A 125 -2.32 5.21 16.67
C ASN A 125 -0.99 4.51 16.98
N TYR A 126 -1.05 3.25 17.40
CA TYR A 126 0.13 2.44 17.68
C TYR A 126 0.98 2.24 16.41
N MET A 127 0.34 1.91 15.28
CA MET A 127 1.03 1.77 13.99
C MET A 127 1.75 3.06 13.60
N MET A 128 1.10 4.22 13.72
CA MET A 128 1.72 5.51 13.45
C MET A 128 2.91 5.80 14.37
N GLN A 129 2.81 5.43 15.65
CA GLN A 129 3.91 5.57 16.60
C GLN A 129 5.11 4.69 16.23
N VAL A 130 4.87 3.41 15.88
CA VAL A 130 5.94 2.50 15.44
C VAL A 130 6.64 3.02 14.19
N LEU A 131 5.88 3.51 13.20
CA LEU A 131 6.45 4.10 11.98
C LEU A 131 7.29 5.34 12.27
N GLU A 132 6.86 6.19 13.20
CA GLU A 132 7.64 7.36 13.63
C GLU A 132 8.93 6.91 14.33
N ASP A 133 8.86 5.95 15.24
CA ASP A 133 10.02 5.44 15.97
C ASP A 133 11.06 4.80 15.03
N ASP A 134 10.59 4.00 14.06
CA ASP A 134 11.43 3.41 13.02
C ASP A 134 12.09 4.49 12.14
N TRP A 135 11.33 5.50 11.73
CA TRP A 135 11.88 6.63 10.98
C TRP A 135 12.95 7.39 11.77
N GLN A 136 12.69 7.70 13.04
CA GLN A 136 13.66 8.38 13.89
C GLN A 136 14.92 7.54 14.09
N LYS A 137 14.79 6.21 14.17
CA LYS A 137 15.92 5.29 14.24
C LYS A 137 16.74 5.31 12.95
N GLU A 138 16.11 5.10 11.79
CA GLU A 138 16.78 5.15 10.49
C GLU A 138 17.48 6.50 10.26
N LYS A 139 16.84 7.61 10.63
CA LYS A 139 17.45 8.94 10.58
C LYS A 139 18.70 9.04 11.46
N ARG A 140 18.65 8.51 12.68
CA ARG A 140 19.83 8.48 13.58
C ARG A 140 20.94 7.63 12.98
N ASP A 141 20.62 6.45 12.50
CA ASP A 141 21.58 5.51 11.90
C ASP A 141 22.22 6.11 10.64
N PHE A 142 21.43 6.78 9.80
CA PHE A 142 21.92 7.52 8.64
C PHE A 142 22.89 8.65 9.04
N LEU A 143 22.52 9.50 10.01
CA LEU A 143 23.40 10.58 10.48
C LEU A 143 24.70 10.06 11.10
N GLN A 144 24.63 8.96 11.85
CA GLN A 144 25.82 8.28 12.38
C GLN A 144 26.69 7.73 11.24
N SER A 145 26.10 7.15 10.20
CA SER A 145 26.84 6.67 9.03
C SER A 145 27.60 7.81 8.32
N LEU A 146 26.99 9.00 8.19
CA LEU A 146 27.65 10.18 7.62
C LEU A 146 28.80 10.69 8.50
N SER A 147 28.63 10.66 9.83
CA SER A 147 29.69 11.06 10.75
C SER A 147 30.92 10.16 10.65
N ARG A 148 30.73 8.85 10.41
CA ARG A 148 31.82 7.90 10.17
C ARG A 148 32.52 8.17 8.85
N LEU A 149 31.76 8.49 7.79
CA LEU A 149 32.34 8.85 6.48
C LEU A 149 33.14 10.17 6.54
N SER A 150 32.80 11.08 7.45
CA SER A 150 33.58 12.31 7.70
C SER A 150 34.91 12.07 8.41
N THR A 151 35.13 10.90 9.02
CA THR A 151 36.37 10.56 9.73
C THR A 151 37.38 9.80 8.87
N LEU A 152 37.10 9.57 7.58
CA LEU A 152 38.10 9.09 6.63
C LEU A 152 39.23 10.14 6.50
N PRO A 153 40.52 9.74 6.57
CA PRO A 153 41.62 10.69 6.54
C PRO A 153 41.55 11.54 5.28
N LYS A 154 41.52 12.85 5.49
CA LYS A 154 41.77 13.87 4.47
C LYS A 154 43.02 13.44 3.70
N ARG A 155 42.86 13.01 2.45
CA ARG A 155 43.99 12.73 1.56
C ARG A 155 44.64 14.08 1.28
N ASN A 156 45.64 14.42 2.10
CA ASN A 156 46.44 15.63 2.00
C ASN A 156 47.07 15.67 0.61
N THR A 157 46.47 16.48 -0.26
CA THR A 157 47.07 16.95 -1.50
C THR A 157 47.98 18.11 -1.13
N ASN A 158 49.16 17.78 -0.63
CA ASN A 158 50.22 18.76 -0.41
C ASN A 158 50.99 18.93 -1.72
N LEU A 159 50.56 19.88 -2.55
CA LEU A 159 51.41 20.51 -3.55
C LEU A 159 52.22 21.62 -2.86
N ALA A 160 53.50 21.39 -2.59
CA ALA A 160 54.52 22.43 -2.47
C ALA A 160 55.90 21.79 -2.67
N GLY A 161 56.69 22.38 -3.57
CA GLY A 161 57.88 21.78 -4.18
C GLY A 161 59.12 21.67 -3.28
N GLY A 162 60.08 20.91 -3.80
CA GLY A 162 61.44 20.77 -3.26
C GLY A 162 62.22 19.73 -4.06
N LEU A 163 63.25 20.18 -4.77
CA LEU A 163 64.05 19.41 -5.71
C LEU A 163 64.91 18.30 -5.06
N SER A 164 65.09 17.20 -5.81
CA SER A 164 66.17 16.17 -5.78
C SER A 164 65.61 14.77 -5.57
N ARG A 165 66.04 13.69 -6.23
CA ARG A 165 66.98 13.41 -7.34
C ARG A 165 66.59 12.01 -7.86
N TYR A 166 66.67 11.85 -9.18
CA TYR A 166 66.86 10.65 -10.01
C TYR A 166 67.02 9.28 -9.32
N THR A 167 66.35 8.24 -9.83
CA THR A 167 66.97 7.05 -10.48
C THR A 167 65.91 6.13 -11.13
N LEU A 168 66.29 5.56 -12.27
CA LEU A 168 65.53 4.72 -13.21
C LEU A 168 65.11 3.33 -12.66
N MET A 169 64.05 2.81 -13.31
CA MET A 169 63.48 1.43 -13.45
C MET A 169 64.46 0.23 -13.35
N PRO A 170 64.07 -1.09 -13.33
CA PRO A 170 62.78 -1.71 -13.73
C PRO A 170 62.28 -2.94 -12.89
N SER A 171 61.17 -3.53 -13.36
CA SER A 171 60.51 -4.78 -12.94
C SER A 171 61.25 -6.09 -13.28
N SER A 172 61.23 -7.07 -12.37
CA SER A 172 61.39 -8.55 -12.56
C SER A 172 61.40 -9.20 -11.16
N ALA A 173 60.88 -10.38 -10.81
CA ALA A 173 60.31 -11.54 -11.51
C ALA A 173 59.52 -12.45 -10.51
N SER A 174 58.65 -13.33 -11.07
CA SER A 174 58.18 -14.67 -10.63
C SER A 174 57.75 -14.95 -9.17
N SER A 175 56.46 -15.23 -8.88
CA SER A 175 55.68 -16.52 -8.97
C SER A 175 55.85 -17.44 -7.72
N PRO A 176 54.89 -18.35 -7.34
CA PRO A 176 53.78 -18.88 -8.14
C PRO A 176 52.39 -18.98 -7.45
N GLN A 177 51.43 -19.35 -8.30
CA GLN A 177 50.05 -19.74 -7.99
C GLN A 177 49.95 -20.87 -6.95
N ALA A 178 48.97 -20.74 -6.05
CA ALA A 178 48.24 -21.88 -5.50
C ALA A 178 46.75 -21.61 -5.68
N SER A 179 46.19 -22.21 -6.72
CA SER A 179 44.76 -22.35 -6.92
C SER A 179 44.20 -23.20 -5.79
N SER A 180 43.21 -22.71 -5.08
CA SER A 180 42.31 -23.53 -4.28
C SER A 180 40.90 -23.02 -4.56
N GLY A 181 40.27 -23.69 -5.51
CA GLY A 181 38.88 -23.46 -5.86
C GLY A 181 37.99 -23.81 -4.68
N LEU A 182 37.17 -22.83 -4.30
CA LEU A 182 35.86 -23.07 -3.74
C LEU A 182 34.90 -22.24 -4.62
N PRO A 183 33.78 -22.80 -5.06
CA PRO A 183 32.86 -22.05 -5.90
C PRO A 183 32.39 -20.86 -5.08
N ALA A 184 32.49 -19.67 -5.66
CA ALA A 184 31.73 -18.54 -5.18
C ALA A 184 30.29 -19.02 -5.05
N ALA A 185 29.81 -19.16 -3.82
CA ALA A 185 28.39 -19.23 -3.59
C ALA A 185 27.82 -18.02 -4.31
N GLU A 186 27.10 -18.26 -5.40
CA GLU A 186 26.23 -17.26 -6.01
C GLU A 186 25.37 -16.75 -4.87
N VAL A 187 25.75 -15.60 -4.33
CA VAL A 187 24.86 -14.79 -3.53
C VAL A 187 23.79 -14.39 -4.52
N MET A 188 22.73 -15.20 -4.59
CA MET A 188 21.48 -14.81 -5.21
C MET A 188 21.18 -13.40 -4.70
N PRO A 189 21.05 -12.39 -5.60
CA PRO A 189 20.73 -11.05 -5.17
C PRO A 189 19.43 -11.13 -4.39
N ILE A 190 19.47 -10.75 -3.11
CA ILE A 190 18.25 -10.51 -2.34
C ILE A 190 17.46 -9.49 -3.16
N PRO A 191 16.28 -9.82 -3.70
CA PRO A 191 15.59 -8.99 -4.69
C PRO A 191 15.32 -7.57 -4.18
N ASN A 192 15.18 -7.42 -2.86
CA ASN A 192 14.96 -6.13 -2.21
C ASN A 192 16.19 -5.21 -2.22
N LYS A 193 17.41 -5.76 -2.21
CA LYS A 193 18.65 -4.96 -2.15
C LYS A 193 18.94 -4.31 -3.50
N THR A 194 18.80 -5.05 -4.59
CA THR A 194 18.90 -4.53 -5.96
C THR A 194 17.83 -3.48 -6.27
N ILE A 195 16.61 -3.65 -5.74
CA ILE A 195 15.56 -2.63 -5.88
C ILE A 195 15.95 -1.36 -5.12
N ILE A 196 16.39 -1.44 -3.86
CA ILE A 196 16.80 -0.27 -3.06
C ILE A 196 17.97 0.47 -3.72
N ASP A 197 18.95 -0.27 -4.26
CA ASP A 197 20.09 0.31 -4.98
C ASP A 197 19.69 0.97 -6.31
N SER A 198 18.69 0.42 -7.00
CA SER A 198 18.11 1.06 -8.19
C SER A 198 17.38 2.37 -7.84
N LYS A 199 16.57 2.37 -6.76
CA LYS A 199 15.89 3.59 -6.29
C LYS A 199 16.88 4.67 -5.88
N SER A 200 17.92 4.29 -5.12
CA SER A 200 18.92 5.23 -4.63
C SER A 200 19.71 5.85 -5.79
N SER A 201 20.03 5.06 -6.84
CA SER A 201 20.70 5.55 -8.04
C SER A 201 19.90 6.62 -8.79
N VAL A 202 18.59 6.41 -8.97
CA VAL A 202 17.73 7.39 -9.67
C VAL A 202 17.61 8.69 -8.88
N TYR A 203 17.43 8.62 -7.56
CA TYR A 203 17.41 9.82 -6.73
C TYR A 203 18.77 10.52 -6.65
N ALA A 204 19.87 9.77 -6.65
CA ALA A 204 21.22 10.33 -6.68
C ALA A 204 21.47 11.14 -7.96
N GLY A 205 20.93 10.70 -9.10
CA GLY A 205 20.94 11.46 -10.35
C GLY A 205 20.29 12.84 -10.20
N VAL A 206 19.07 12.89 -9.65
CA VAL A 206 18.36 14.16 -9.41
C VAL A 206 19.13 15.09 -8.48
N VAL A 207 19.73 14.56 -7.41
CA VAL A 207 20.54 15.35 -6.47
C VAL A 207 21.81 15.89 -7.13
N LYS A 208 22.43 15.10 -8.03
CA LYS A 208 23.58 15.57 -8.80
C LYS A 208 23.18 16.73 -9.71
N ASP A 209 22.08 16.59 -10.45
CA ASP A 209 21.58 17.64 -11.34
C ASP A 209 21.19 18.91 -10.57
N LEU A 210 20.57 18.74 -9.39
CA LEU A 210 20.28 19.84 -8.45
C LEU A 210 21.56 20.57 -8.03
N ASN A 211 22.60 19.83 -7.65
CA ASN A 211 23.87 20.40 -7.21
C ASN A 211 24.62 21.08 -8.37
N ASP A 212 24.59 20.50 -9.56
CA ASP A 212 25.17 21.08 -10.77
C ASP A 212 24.44 22.38 -11.17
N ALA A 213 23.11 22.38 -11.13
CA ALA A 213 22.30 23.58 -11.37
C ALA A 213 22.57 24.67 -10.31
N ARG A 214 22.69 24.29 -9.04
CA ARG A 214 23.05 25.21 -7.95
C ARG A 214 24.45 25.79 -8.13
N GLY A 215 25.43 24.97 -8.52
CA GLY A 215 26.80 25.40 -8.81
C GLY A 215 26.89 26.33 -10.01
N ARG A 216 25.98 26.19 -10.98
CA ARG A 216 25.84 27.07 -12.16
C ARG A 216 24.84 28.21 -11.96
N SER A 217 24.24 28.36 -10.78
CA SER A 217 23.18 29.33 -10.47
C SER A 217 21.98 29.32 -11.43
N LEU A 218 21.66 28.15 -12.00
CA LEU A 218 20.52 27.95 -12.90
C LEU A 218 19.23 27.69 -12.10
N PRO A 219 18.06 28.11 -12.60
CA PRO A 219 16.79 27.72 -11.99
C PRO A 219 16.61 26.21 -12.11
N PHE A 220 16.32 25.57 -10.99
CA PHE A 220 16.02 24.14 -10.92
C PHE A 220 14.70 23.97 -10.15
N SER A 221 13.91 22.98 -10.56
CA SER A 221 12.60 22.65 -9.98
C SER A 221 12.67 21.28 -9.29
N PRO A 222 13.13 21.23 -8.02
CA PRO A 222 13.37 19.96 -7.32
C PRO A 222 12.14 19.08 -7.23
N ALA A 223 10.98 19.62 -6.85
CA ALA A 223 9.77 18.80 -6.66
C ALA A 223 9.34 18.14 -7.96
N THR A 224 9.48 18.85 -9.08
CA THR A 224 9.17 18.32 -10.42
C THR A 224 10.16 17.22 -10.83
N ALA A 225 11.47 17.41 -10.58
CA ALA A 225 12.49 16.44 -10.92
C ALA A 225 12.39 15.15 -10.07
N PHE A 226 12.16 15.28 -8.76
CA PHE A 226 11.94 14.14 -7.87
C PHE A 226 10.66 13.36 -8.19
N ARG A 227 9.61 14.06 -8.64
CA ARG A 227 8.39 13.42 -9.12
C ARG A 227 8.63 12.59 -10.37
N ALA A 228 9.32 13.15 -11.37
CA ALA A 228 9.64 12.45 -12.62
C ALA A 228 10.53 11.22 -12.35
N ALA A 229 11.50 11.36 -11.44
CA ALA A 229 12.31 10.24 -10.96
C ALA A 229 11.46 9.14 -10.33
N TYR A 230 10.48 9.49 -9.50
CA TYR A 230 9.56 8.50 -8.92
C TYR A 230 8.69 7.82 -9.99
N GLU A 231 8.15 8.57 -10.96
CA GLU A 231 7.36 8.04 -12.06
C GLU A 231 8.17 7.07 -12.95
N SER A 232 9.46 7.37 -13.17
CA SER A 232 10.39 6.50 -13.94
C SER A 232 10.67 5.15 -13.26
N LEU A 233 10.41 5.06 -11.97
CA LEU A 233 10.70 3.90 -11.14
C LEU A 233 9.59 2.84 -11.16
N SER A 234 8.45 3.15 -11.82
CA SER A 234 7.27 2.30 -12.05
C SER A 234 7.02 1.23 -10.98
N LEU A 235 7.03 1.64 -9.69
CA LEU A 235 6.63 0.75 -8.61
C LEU A 235 5.11 0.71 -8.59
N ASP A 236 4.56 -0.27 -9.29
CA ASP A 236 3.12 -0.48 -9.36
C ASP A 236 2.50 -0.61 -7.97
N ALA A 237 1.29 -0.06 -7.91
CA ALA A 237 0.46 0.18 -6.75
C ALA A 237 0.21 -1.08 -5.91
N THR A 238 1.14 -1.41 -5.02
CA THR A 238 0.98 -2.44 -3.98
C THR A 238 0.40 -1.84 -2.69
N GLY A 239 -0.43 -0.81 -2.82
CA GLY A 239 -1.04 -0.10 -1.71
C GLY A 239 -2.54 0.00 -1.91
N LEU A 240 -3.26 -1.05 -1.52
CA LEU A 240 -4.72 -1.06 -1.39
C LEU A 240 -5.13 -0.17 -0.19
N LYS A 241 -4.82 1.14 -0.22
CA LYS A 241 -5.35 2.22 0.62
C LYS A 241 -4.65 3.57 0.34
N SER A 242 -5.49 4.60 0.18
CA SER A 242 -5.31 6.01 0.56
C SER A 242 -3.87 6.60 0.54
N VAL A 243 -3.62 7.47 -0.45
CA VAL A 243 -2.40 8.29 -0.68
C VAL A 243 -1.20 7.53 -1.26
N THR A 244 -1.04 7.61 -2.58
CA THR A 244 0.18 7.17 -3.27
C THR A 244 1.27 8.24 -3.15
N MET A 245 2.55 7.84 -3.17
CA MET A 245 3.68 8.77 -3.19
C MET A 245 3.61 9.77 -4.38
N GLN A 246 2.98 9.37 -5.49
CA GLN A 246 2.66 10.31 -6.59
C GLN A 246 1.77 11.48 -6.14
N LYS A 247 0.74 11.21 -5.32
CA LYS A 247 -0.13 12.26 -4.77
C LYS A 247 0.66 13.19 -3.83
N VAL A 248 1.58 12.64 -3.04
CA VAL A 248 2.47 13.42 -2.16
C VAL A 248 3.39 14.33 -2.96
N TRP A 249 4.03 13.82 -4.01
CA TRP A 249 4.87 14.65 -4.90
C TRP A 249 4.07 15.74 -5.61
N HIS A 250 2.85 15.43 -6.05
CA HIS A 250 1.96 16.44 -6.62
C HIS A 250 1.60 17.53 -5.59
N LEU A 251 1.31 17.15 -4.34
CA LEU A 251 1.05 18.10 -3.26
C LEU A 251 2.26 19.01 -3.02
N ILE A 252 3.46 18.44 -2.91
CA ILE A 252 4.70 19.21 -2.71
C ILE A 252 4.91 20.19 -3.87
N GLN A 253 4.73 19.74 -5.12
CA GLN A 253 4.83 20.59 -6.30
C GLN A 253 3.83 21.76 -6.25
N ALA A 254 2.58 21.50 -5.84
CA ALA A 254 1.55 22.52 -5.70
C ALA A 254 1.85 23.51 -4.56
N LEU A 255 2.41 23.04 -3.43
CA LEU A 255 2.80 23.85 -2.28
C LEU A 255 4.03 24.74 -2.55
N VAL A 256 5.04 24.20 -3.24
CA VAL A 256 6.25 24.95 -3.62
C VAL A 256 5.94 25.95 -4.72
N GLY A 257 4.94 25.67 -5.56
CA GLY A 257 4.53 26.57 -6.64
C GLY A 257 5.62 26.72 -7.70
N GLU A 258 6.37 25.65 -7.97
CA GLU A 258 7.36 25.60 -9.05
C GLU A 258 6.63 25.87 -10.39
N GLY A 259 6.76 27.08 -10.94
CA GLY A 259 6.05 27.54 -12.14
C GLY A 259 4.87 28.50 -11.90
N SER A 260 4.55 28.83 -10.65
CA SER A 260 3.53 29.84 -10.32
C SER A 260 4.09 31.26 -10.45
N THR A 261 3.44 32.10 -11.25
CA THR A 261 3.78 33.53 -11.44
C THR A 261 3.39 34.42 -10.25
N HIS A 262 2.69 33.88 -9.24
CA HIS A 262 2.24 34.64 -8.06
C HIS A 262 3.38 34.86 -7.06
N ARG A 263 4.26 35.81 -7.36
CA ARG A 263 5.47 36.11 -6.58
C ARG A 263 5.22 36.99 -5.33
N ASN A 264 4.01 37.52 -5.15
CA ASN A 264 3.71 38.58 -4.17
C ASN A 264 2.82 38.13 -3.00
N VAL A 265 2.70 36.82 -2.77
CA VAL A 265 1.82 36.26 -1.74
C VAL A 265 2.65 35.81 -0.54
N SER A 266 2.15 36.04 0.68
CA SER A 266 2.85 35.60 1.90
C SER A 266 3.08 34.09 1.88
N ARG A 267 4.19 33.60 2.47
CA ARG A 267 4.52 32.16 2.48
C ARG A 267 3.35 31.29 2.97
N LYS A 268 2.65 31.74 4.01
CA LYS A 268 1.45 31.07 4.54
C LYS A 268 0.34 30.98 3.49
N MET A 269 0.08 32.07 2.77
CA MET A 269 -0.96 32.10 1.75
C MET A 269 -0.56 31.31 0.50
N SER A 270 0.72 31.27 0.11
CA SER A 270 1.21 30.40 -0.96
C SER A 270 0.98 28.91 -0.64
N LEU A 271 1.19 28.50 0.62
CA LEU A 271 0.88 27.15 1.08
C LEU A 271 -0.63 26.85 1.01
N VAL A 272 -1.48 27.78 1.46
CA VAL A 272 -2.94 27.63 1.39
C VAL A 272 -3.41 27.49 -0.06
N VAL A 273 -2.91 28.34 -0.96
CA VAL A 273 -3.23 28.30 -2.38
C VAL A 273 -2.77 26.98 -3.01
N GLY A 274 -1.55 26.52 -2.69
CA GLY A 274 -1.03 25.23 -3.16
C GLY A 274 -1.85 24.04 -2.69
N ALA A 275 -2.18 23.99 -1.39
CA ALA A 275 -3.02 22.94 -0.81
C ALA A 275 -4.41 22.92 -1.45
N ARG A 276 -5.03 24.10 -1.62
CA ARG A 276 -6.32 24.24 -2.28
C ARG A 276 -6.28 23.71 -3.72
N ARG A 277 -5.28 24.09 -4.52
CA ARG A 277 -5.13 23.58 -5.90
C ARG A 277 -4.97 22.06 -5.95
N HIS A 278 -4.23 21.47 -5.00
CA HIS A 278 -4.09 20.01 -4.95
C HIS A 278 -5.43 19.31 -4.68
N LEU A 279 -6.23 19.84 -3.75
CA LEU A 279 -7.56 19.31 -3.46
C LEU A 279 -8.52 19.49 -4.64
N GLU A 280 -8.50 20.66 -5.28
CA GLU A 280 -9.30 20.95 -6.49
C GLU A 280 -8.94 20.00 -7.63
N TRP A 281 -7.65 19.76 -7.88
CA TRP A 281 -7.19 18.80 -8.89
C TRP A 281 -7.63 17.36 -8.56
N GLY A 282 -7.53 16.95 -7.29
CA GLY A 282 -7.99 15.63 -6.85
C GLY A 282 -9.49 15.44 -7.06
N HIS A 283 -10.28 16.49 -6.77
CA HIS A 283 -11.72 16.49 -6.97
C HIS A 283 -12.10 16.49 -8.46
N GLU A 284 -11.39 17.24 -9.29
CA GLU A 284 -11.59 17.21 -10.75
C GLU A 284 -11.31 15.81 -11.32
N LYS A 285 -10.23 15.16 -10.88
CA LYS A 285 -9.93 13.79 -11.28
C LYS A 285 -11.06 12.84 -10.89
N TYR A 286 -11.56 12.95 -9.66
CA TYR A 286 -12.69 12.16 -9.19
C TYR A 286 -13.95 12.40 -10.04
N ILE A 287 -14.30 13.64 -10.31
CA ILE A 287 -15.42 14.01 -11.21
C ILE A 287 -15.29 13.31 -12.57
N ILE A 288 -14.12 13.39 -13.19
CA ILE A 288 -13.87 12.79 -14.51
C ILE A 288 -13.96 11.27 -14.45
N GLU A 289 -13.40 10.65 -13.40
CA GLU A 289 -13.43 9.21 -13.20
C GLU A 289 -14.87 8.70 -13.01
N THR A 290 -15.69 9.42 -12.24
CA THR A 290 -17.13 9.14 -12.06
C THR A 290 -17.93 9.32 -13.35
N ILE A 291 -17.64 10.35 -14.15
CA ILE A 291 -18.27 10.52 -15.47
C ILE A 291 -17.90 9.35 -16.41
N ASN A 292 -16.62 8.96 -16.41
CA ASN A 292 -16.11 7.89 -17.26
C ASN A 292 -16.60 6.50 -16.83
N SER A 293 -16.91 6.29 -15.55
CA SER A 293 -17.47 5.02 -15.08
C SER A 293 -18.89 4.78 -15.59
N GLN A 294 -19.67 5.85 -15.83
CA GLN A 294 -21.06 5.77 -16.30
C GLN A 294 -21.32 6.77 -17.44
N PRO A 295 -20.75 6.54 -18.64
CA PRO A 295 -20.82 7.49 -19.74
C PRO A 295 -22.25 7.69 -20.29
N ALA A 296 -23.08 6.65 -20.22
CA ALA A 296 -24.47 6.73 -20.68
C ALA A 296 -25.32 7.68 -19.82
N LEU A 297 -25.15 7.64 -18.49
CA LEU A 297 -25.88 8.48 -17.53
C LEU A 297 -25.33 9.91 -17.48
N ALA A 298 -24.02 10.06 -17.63
CA ALA A 298 -23.38 11.37 -17.70
C ALA A 298 -23.94 12.24 -18.85
N ALA A 299 -24.32 11.61 -19.98
CA ALA A 299 -24.88 12.26 -21.17
C ALA A 299 -24.13 13.55 -21.53
N LEU A 300 -22.79 13.51 -21.42
CA LEU A 300 -21.91 14.61 -21.73
C LEU A 300 -21.86 14.73 -23.26
N GLY A 301 -22.61 15.67 -23.81
CA GLY A 301 -22.56 15.98 -25.24
C GLY A 301 -21.18 16.50 -25.69
N GLY A 302 -21.06 16.94 -26.95
CA GLY A 302 -19.77 17.39 -27.52
C GLY A 302 -19.13 18.65 -26.91
N SER A 303 -19.77 19.28 -25.93
CA SER A 303 -19.24 20.48 -25.25
C SER A 303 -18.47 20.11 -23.97
N VAL A 304 -17.17 20.36 -23.94
CA VAL A 304 -16.24 20.01 -22.85
C VAL A 304 -16.10 21.06 -21.73
N GLY A 305 -17.08 21.95 -21.56
CA GLY A 305 -17.02 23.03 -20.57
C GLY A 305 -17.09 22.52 -19.12
N ASN A 306 -16.45 23.25 -18.19
CA ASN A 306 -16.42 22.86 -16.76
C ASN A 306 -17.82 22.74 -16.15
N LEU A 307 -18.74 23.63 -16.52
CA LEU A 307 -20.13 23.60 -16.05
C LEU A 307 -20.85 22.33 -16.53
N GLN A 308 -20.61 21.93 -17.78
CA GLN A 308 -21.19 20.72 -18.37
C GLN A 308 -20.62 19.47 -17.71
N LYS A 309 -19.32 19.43 -17.41
CA LYS A 309 -18.70 18.35 -16.62
C LYS A 309 -19.36 18.21 -15.25
N ILE A 310 -19.55 19.32 -14.52
CA ILE A 310 -20.21 19.28 -13.21
C ILE A 310 -21.67 18.81 -13.32
N ARG A 311 -22.42 19.27 -14.33
CA ARG A 311 -23.79 18.79 -14.57
C ARG A 311 -23.85 17.29 -14.89
N ALA A 312 -22.93 16.80 -15.71
CA ALA A 312 -22.82 15.38 -16.02
C ALA A 312 -22.48 14.54 -14.78
N PHE A 313 -21.56 15.04 -13.95
CA PHE A 313 -21.24 14.41 -12.66
C PHE A 313 -22.44 14.37 -11.72
N LEU A 314 -23.19 15.48 -11.60
CA LEU A 314 -24.40 15.52 -10.76
C LEU A 314 -25.48 14.56 -11.24
N ARG A 315 -25.64 14.34 -12.55
CA ARG A 315 -26.57 13.32 -13.09
C ARG A 315 -26.16 11.89 -12.73
N VAL A 316 -24.86 11.63 -12.69
CA VAL A 316 -24.33 10.32 -12.30
C VAL A 316 -24.45 10.09 -10.79
N CYS A 317 -24.23 11.12 -9.98
CA CYS A 317 -24.28 11.01 -8.52
C CYS A 317 -25.69 11.08 -7.93
N PHE A 318 -26.56 11.86 -8.55
CA PHE A 318 -27.95 12.03 -8.16
C PHE A 318 -28.79 11.59 -9.35
N GLU A 319 -29.05 10.30 -9.37
CA GLU A 319 -30.03 9.67 -10.24
C GLU A 319 -31.34 10.47 -10.11
N PHE A 320 -31.63 11.33 -11.08
CA PHE A 320 -32.97 11.87 -11.24
C PHE A 320 -33.72 10.80 -12.02
N ASP A 321 -34.34 9.89 -11.27
CA ASP A 321 -35.47 9.11 -11.75
C ASP A 321 -36.58 10.11 -12.13
N ASP A 322 -36.71 10.40 -13.43
CA ASP A 322 -37.94 10.90 -14.04
C ASP A 322 -38.72 9.72 -14.64
#